data_AF-A0A8D8K954-F1
#
_entry.id   AF-A0A8D8K954-F1
#
_cell.length_a   1.000
_cell.length_b   1.000
_cell.length_c   1.000
_cell.angle_alpha   90.00
_cell.angle_beta   90.00
_cell.angle_gamma   90.00
#
_symmetry.space_group_name_H-M   'P 1'
#
loop_
_entity.id
_entity.type
_entity.pdbx_description
1 polymer ?
#
loop_
_entity_poly.entity_id
_entity_poly.type
_entity_poly.pdbx_seq_one_letter_code
_entity_poly.pdbx_strand_id
1 'polypeptide(L)'
;QDQLVDWRNEFHKWWINEFKAIRFPPGGTIFNYYIDPETKKFNPWTDLVPSFELDTDIPLQSILVPTAETTRLRWFMDILIEAKHPVMLIGGAGSGKSVIVADKLNNLSYNYAVTNVPFNFYTTSEMLQ
;
A
#
# COMPACT_ATOMS: atom_id res chain seq x y z
N GLN A 1 -0.20 23.98 11.60
CA GLN A 1 0.74 24.42 10.55
C GLN A 1 1.08 23.29 9.58
N ASP A 2 1.33 22.05 10.06
CA ASP A 2 1.69 20.90 9.21
C ASP A 2 0.65 20.42 8.18
N GLN A 3 -0.64 20.72 8.35
CA GLN A 3 -1.69 20.29 7.40
C GLN A 3 -1.77 21.13 6.12
N LEU A 4 -1.09 22.29 6.06
CA LEU A 4 -1.09 23.15 4.87
C LEU A 4 0.04 22.80 3.89
N VAL A 5 1.02 22.02 4.34
CA VAL A 5 2.18 21.65 3.53
C VAL A 5 1.91 20.30 2.87
N ASP A 6 2.01 20.25 1.55
CA ASP A 6 1.99 18.99 0.81
C ASP A 6 3.36 18.29 0.96
N TRP A 7 3.52 17.58 2.07
CA TRP A 7 4.74 16.85 2.40
C TRP A 7 5.12 15.81 1.35
N ARG A 8 4.14 15.26 0.64
CA ARG A 8 4.38 14.32 -0.44
C ARG A 8 5.07 15.01 -1.61
N ASN A 9 4.59 16.19 -2.00
CA ASN A 9 5.24 16.98 -3.03
C ASN A 9 6.61 17.52 -2.59
N GLU A 10 6.76 17.94 -1.34
CA GLU A 10 8.07 18.39 -0.81
C GLU A 10 9.10 17.25 -0.80
N PHE A 11 8.71 16.05 -0.40
CA PHE A 11 9.59 14.87 -0.47
C PHE A 11 9.97 14.53 -1.92
N HIS A 12 9.02 14.64 -2.85
CA HIS A 12 9.30 14.45 -4.27
C HIS A 12 10.35 15.43 -4.80
N LYS A 13 10.20 16.74 -4.50
CA LYS A 13 11.16 17.77 -4.89
C LYS A 13 12.54 17.52 -4.29
N TRP A 14 12.59 17.23 -2.99
CA TRP A 14 13.83 16.90 -2.29
C TRP A 14 14.54 15.72 -2.96
N TRP A 15 13.81 14.64 -3.22
CA TRP A 15 14.37 13.43 -3.82
C TRP A 15 14.98 13.68 -5.21
N ILE A 16 14.28 14.41 -6.10
CA ILE A 16 14.83 14.73 -7.42
C ILE A 16 16.10 15.57 -7.32
N ASN A 17 16.12 16.52 -6.38
CA ASN A 17 17.27 17.40 -6.18
C ASN A 17 18.50 16.65 -5.65
N GLU A 18 18.28 15.66 -4.79
CA GLU A 18 19.34 14.83 -4.21
C GLU A 18 19.87 13.82 -5.24
N PHE A 19 18.98 13.07 -5.90
CA PHE A 19 19.33 11.96 -6.78
C PHE A 19 19.41 12.35 -8.27
N LYS A 20 20.21 13.38 -8.59
CA LYS A 20 20.31 13.95 -9.96
C LYS A 20 20.74 12.97 -11.05
N ALA A 21 21.42 11.89 -10.68
CA ALA A 21 21.83 10.84 -11.62
C ALA A 21 20.65 10.01 -12.13
N ILE A 22 19.56 9.95 -11.37
CA ILE A 22 18.39 9.14 -11.70
C ILE A 22 17.39 10.01 -12.47
N ARG A 23 17.09 9.61 -13.71
CA ARG A 23 16.12 10.31 -14.55
C ARG A 23 14.73 9.70 -14.38
N PHE A 24 13.78 10.50 -13.90
CA PHE A 24 12.38 10.13 -13.84
C PHE A 24 11.64 10.51 -15.12
N PRO A 25 10.60 9.75 -15.53
CA PRO A 25 9.74 10.15 -16.64
C PRO A 25 9.06 11.50 -16.36
N PRO A 26 8.92 12.37 -17.39
CA PRO A 26 8.30 13.68 -17.23
C PRO A 26 6.80 13.56 -16.89
N GLY A 27 6.29 14.47 -16.07
CA GLY A 27 4.84 14.60 -15.81
C GLY A 27 4.29 13.78 -14.64
N GLY A 28 5.13 13.14 -13.83
CA GLY A 28 4.70 12.43 -12.61
C GLY A 28 5.64 12.64 -11.43
N THR A 29 5.17 12.29 -10.24
CA THR A 29 6.00 12.28 -9.02
C THR A 29 6.73 10.95 -8.88
N ILE A 30 7.75 10.90 -8.01
CA ILE A 30 8.45 9.65 -7.69
C ILE A 30 7.51 8.55 -7.18
N PHE A 31 6.35 8.92 -6.63
CA PHE A 31 5.37 7.99 -6.11
C PHE A 31 4.44 7.41 -7.17
N ASN A 32 4.46 7.94 -8.40
CA ASN A 32 3.66 7.44 -9.51
C ASN A 32 4.31 6.25 -10.21
N TYR A 33 5.57 5.95 -9.92
CA TYR A 33 6.33 4.89 -10.59
C TYR A 33 6.84 3.83 -9.62
N TYR A 34 6.99 2.62 -10.11
CA TYR A 34 7.73 1.52 -9.48
C TYR A 34 8.95 1.18 -10.33
N ILE A 35 9.90 0.47 -9.72
CA ILE A 35 11.05 -0.07 -10.43
C ILE A 35 10.71 -1.51 -10.80
N ASP A 36 10.64 -1.78 -12.09
CA ASP A 36 10.49 -3.14 -12.61
C ASP A 36 11.68 -4.01 -12.17
N PRO A 37 11.45 -5.12 -11.43
CA PRO A 37 12.51 -5.99 -10.96
C PRO A 37 13.35 -6.62 -12.07
N GLU A 38 12.80 -6.82 -13.26
CA GLU A 38 13.46 -7.44 -14.41
C GLU A 38 14.16 -6.39 -15.27
N THR A 39 13.43 -5.38 -15.73
CA THR A 39 13.97 -4.40 -16.68
C THR A 39 14.74 -3.26 -16.02
N LYS A 40 14.60 -3.11 -14.70
CA LYS A 40 15.17 -2.01 -13.89
C LYS A 40 14.75 -0.61 -14.36
N LYS A 41 13.61 -0.51 -15.04
CA LYS A 41 13.04 0.75 -15.54
C LYS A 41 11.94 1.25 -14.61
N PHE A 42 11.69 2.56 -14.66
CA PHE A 42 10.56 3.18 -14.01
C PHE A 42 9.31 3.02 -14.87
N ASN A 43 8.35 2.23 -14.38
CA ASN A 43 7.04 2.06 -15.00
C ASN A 43 5.98 2.64 -14.06
N PRO A 44 4.88 3.21 -14.58
CA PRO A 44 3.86 3.80 -13.74
C PRO A 44 3.05 2.70 -13.02
N TRP A 45 2.64 2.97 -11.78
CA TRP A 45 1.80 2.05 -11.01
C TRP A 45 0.45 1.75 -11.68
N THR A 46 -0.02 2.67 -12.54
CA THR A 46 -1.26 2.50 -13.32
C THR A 46 -1.22 1.27 -14.21
N ASP A 47 -0.05 0.86 -14.69
CA ASP A 47 0.10 -0.31 -15.56
C ASP A 47 -0.07 -1.63 -14.78
N LEU A 48 0.06 -1.58 -13.46
CA LEU A 48 -0.15 -2.73 -12.57
C LEU A 48 -1.55 -2.76 -11.94
N VAL A 49 -2.39 -1.74 -12.18
CA VAL A 49 -3.76 -1.72 -11.64
C VAL A 49 -4.59 -2.78 -12.37
N PRO A 50 -5.10 -3.81 -11.67
CA PRO A 50 -5.94 -4.82 -12.31
C PRO A 50 -7.21 -4.20 -12.90
N SER A 51 -7.70 -4.78 -14.01
CA SER A 51 -9.03 -4.44 -14.52
C SER A 51 -10.07 -4.75 -13.46
N PHE A 52 -10.92 -3.78 -13.17
CA PHE A 52 -11.99 -3.89 -12.20
C PHE A 52 -13.33 -3.93 -12.92
N GLU A 53 -14.08 -5.00 -12.70
CA GLU A 53 -15.47 -5.12 -13.13
C GLU A 53 -16.35 -5.18 -11.87
N LEU A 54 -17.42 -4.38 -11.87
CA LEU A 54 -18.37 -4.37 -10.77
C LEU A 54 -19.29 -5.58 -10.90
N ASP A 55 -19.12 -6.54 -10.00
CA ASP A 55 -20.08 -7.61 -9.80
C ASP A 55 -21.26 -7.08 -8.96
N THR A 56 -22.44 -7.00 -9.57
CA THR A 56 -23.66 -6.51 -8.91
C THR A 56 -24.23 -7.47 -7.87
N ASP A 57 -23.76 -8.73 -7.87
CA ASP A 57 -24.18 -9.74 -6.89
C ASP A 57 -23.42 -9.59 -5.56
N ILE A 58 -22.31 -8.83 -5.55
CA ILE A 58 -21.49 -8.57 -4.37
C ILE A 58 -21.94 -7.24 -3.72
N PRO A 59 -22.15 -7.20 -2.39
CA PRO A 59 -22.46 -5.95 -1.69
C PRO A 59 -21.37 -4.89 -1.93
N LEU A 60 -21.75 -3.68 -2.34
CA LEU A 60 -20.81 -2.59 -2.64
C LEU A 60 -19.84 -2.30 -1.47
N GLN A 61 -20.32 -2.46 -0.24
CA GLN A 61 -19.53 -2.27 0.99
C GLN A 61 -18.37 -3.27 1.17
N SER A 62 -18.38 -4.40 0.46
CA SER A 62 -17.29 -5.40 0.44
C SER A 62 -16.38 -5.29 -0.78
N ILE A 63 -16.67 -4.37 -1.70
CA ILE A 63 -15.92 -4.22 -2.94
C ILE A 63 -14.72 -3.28 -2.71
N LEU A 64 -13.51 -3.80 -2.95
CA LEU A 64 -12.29 -2.99 -3.00
C LEU A 64 -11.98 -2.65 -4.45
N VAL A 65 -12.08 -1.37 -4.81
CA VAL A 65 -11.66 -0.90 -6.15
C VAL A 65 -10.14 -0.77 -6.18
N PRO A 66 -9.42 -1.50 -7.05
CA PRO A 66 -7.99 -1.33 -7.20
C PRO A 66 -7.68 0.03 -7.82
N THR A 67 -6.74 0.74 -7.21
CA THR A 67 -6.21 2.01 -7.71
C THR A 67 -4.69 1.93 -7.74
N ALA A 68 -4.02 2.89 -8.37
CA ALA A 68 -2.56 2.97 -8.33
C ALA A 68 -2.03 3.06 -6.88
N GLU A 69 -2.79 3.67 -5.97
CA GLU A 69 -2.39 3.80 -4.56
C GLU A 69 -2.52 2.48 -3.80
N THR A 70 -3.63 1.76 -3.95
CA THR A 70 -3.81 0.46 -3.28
C THR A 70 -2.88 -0.60 -3.86
N THR A 71 -2.64 -0.56 -5.18
CA THR A 71 -1.67 -1.43 -5.86
C THR A 71 -0.25 -1.20 -5.33
N ARG A 72 0.18 0.06 -5.18
CA ARG A 72 1.48 0.40 -4.59
C ARG A 72 1.60 -0.11 -3.15
N LEU A 73 0.58 0.11 -2.31
CA LEU A 73 0.59 -0.37 -0.92
C LEU A 73 0.70 -1.90 -0.86
N ARG A 74 -0.09 -2.61 -1.68
CA ARG A 74 -0.09 -4.06 -1.77
C ARG A 74 1.29 -4.58 -2.20
N TRP A 75 1.92 -3.97 -3.19
CA TRP A 75 3.27 -4.34 -3.64
C TRP A 75 4.31 -4.30 -2.50
N PHE A 76 4.32 -3.22 -1.70
CA PHE A 76 5.22 -3.14 -0.54
C PHE A 76 4.86 -4.16 0.54
N MET A 77 3.57 -4.40 0.79
CA MET A 77 3.14 -5.43 1.73
C MET A 77 3.60 -6.82 1.29
N ASP A 78 3.51 -7.14 0.00
CA ASP A 78 3.94 -8.42 -0.56
C ASP A 78 5.43 -8.65 -0.28
N ILE A 79 6.27 -7.66 -0.62
CA ILE A 79 7.73 -7.73 -0.41
C ILE A 79 8.09 -7.87 1.07
N LEU A 80 7.47 -7.06 1.93
CA LEU A 80 7.80 -7.05 3.35
C LEU A 80 7.34 -8.32 4.05
N ILE A 81 6.14 -8.82 3.73
CA ILE A 81 5.61 -10.07 4.29
C ILE A 81 6.47 -11.26 3.84
N GLU A 82 6.84 -11.33 2.56
CA GLU A 82 7.75 -12.37 2.06
C GLU A 82 9.11 -12.34 2.78
N ALA A 83 9.63 -11.14 3.03
CA ALA A 83 10.83 -10.93 3.82
C ALA A 83 10.62 -11.10 5.34
N LYS A 84 9.43 -11.49 5.81
CA LYS A 84 9.05 -11.65 7.23
C LYS A 84 9.23 -10.37 8.07
N HIS A 85 9.05 -9.20 7.45
CA HIS A 85 9.07 -7.91 8.12
C HIS A 85 7.64 -7.45 8.47
N PRO A 86 7.35 -7.11 9.73
CA PRO A 86 6.04 -6.60 10.14
C PRO A 86 5.68 -5.28 9.44
N VAL A 87 4.41 -5.12 9.07
CA VAL A 87 3.90 -3.91 8.40
C VAL A 87 2.74 -3.31 9.19
N MET A 88 2.75 -2.00 9.37
CA MET A 88 1.65 -1.23 9.95
C MET A 88 1.17 -0.16 8.97
N LEU A 89 -0.12 -0.18 8.64
CA LEU A 89 -0.75 0.89 7.85
C LEU A 89 -1.34 1.95 8.79
N ILE A 90 -0.97 3.21 8.57
CA ILE A 90 -1.41 4.36 9.38
C ILE A 90 -2.26 5.30 8.50
N GLY A 91 -3.33 5.86 9.08
CA GLY A 91 -4.21 6.81 8.40
C GLY A 91 -5.54 6.99 9.14
N GLY A 92 -6.36 7.96 8.73
CA GLY A 92 -7.64 8.28 9.37
C GLY A 92 -8.64 7.11 9.40
N ALA A 93 -9.58 7.12 10.34
CA ALA A 93 -10.64 6.11 10.40
C ALA A 93 -11.44 6.07 9.08
N GLY A 94 -11.85 4.87 8.65
CA GLY A 94 -12.61 4.71 7.39
C GLY A 94 -11.78 4.75 6.09
N SER A 95 -10.45 4.91 6.15
CA SER A 95 -9.60 5.01 4.96
C SER A 95 -9.28 3.66 4.26
N GLY A 96 -10.08 2.61 4.47
CA GLY A 96 -9.91 1.30 3.82
C GLY A 96 -8.74 0.42 4.30
N LYS A 97 -7.93 0.85 5.28
CA LYS A 97 -6.73 0.11 5.76
C LYS A 97 -7.02 -1.35 6.14
N SER A 98 -8.03 -1.57 6.97
CA SER A 98 -8.40 -2.91 7.43
C SER A 98 -8.85 -3.81 6.28
N VAL A 99 -9.51 -3.24 5.26
CA VAL A 99 -9.95 -3.96 4.07
C VAL A 99 -8.75 -4.40 3.24
N ILE A 100 -7.77 -3.50 3.02
CA ILE A 100 -6.53 -3.82 2.28
C ILE A 100 -5.73 -4.92 2.99
N VAL A 101 -5.61 -4.85 4.32
CA VAL A 101 -4.90 -5.88 5.11
C VAL A 101 -5.64 -7.21 5.06
N ALA A 102 -6.97 -7.20 5.26
CA ALA A 102 -7.77 -8.41 5.20
C ALA A 102 -7.69 -9.08 3.82
N ASP A 103 -7.79 -8.30 2.74
CA ASP A 103 -7.63 -8.78 1.37
C ASP A 103 -6.26 -9.44 1.14
N LYS A 104 -5.17 -8.83 1.62
CA LYS A 104 -3.84 -9.46 1.54
C LYS A 104 -3.76 -10.76 2.35
N LEU A 105 -4.24 -10.77 3.59
CA LEU A 105 -4.18 -11.94 4.48
C LEU A 105 -5.00 -13.12 3.94
N ASN A 106 -6.17 -12.86 3.36
CA ASN A 106 -7.02 -13.88 2.74
C ASN A 106 -6.39 -14.53 1.49
N ASN A 107 -5.45 -13.83 0.84
CA ASN A 107 -4.72 -14.30 -0.34
C ASN A 107 -3.33 -14.87 -0.01
N LEU A 108 -3.01 -15.11 1.28
CA LEU A 108 -1.77 -15.78 1.66
C LEU A 108 -1.83 -17.28 1.32
N SER A 109 -0.66 -17.87 1.07
CA SER A 109 -0.55 -19.31 0.81
C SER A 109 -0.82 -20.13 2.08
N TYR A 110 -1.05 -21.44 1.91
CA TYR A 110 -1.28 -22.41 2.99
C TYR A 110 -0.13 -22.51 4.01
N ASN A 111 1.03 -21.91 3.72
CA ASN A 111 2.16 -21.83 4.63
C ASN A 111 1.96 -20.80 5.78
N TYR A 112 0.87 -20.03 5.73
CA TYR A 112 0.56 -19.01 6.72
C TYR A 112 -0.68 -19.40 7.53
N ALA A 113 -0.60 -19.19 8.84
CA ALA A 113 -1.75 -19.16 9.72
C ALA A 113 -2.06 -17.70 10.09
N VAL A 114 -3.32 -17.29 9.93
CA VAL A 114 -3.77 -15.93 10.23
C VAL A 114 -4.63 -15.96 11.49
N THR A 115 -4.32 -15.08 12.45
CA THR A 115 -5.13 -14.87 13.65
C THR A 115 -5.33 -13.37 13.84
N ASN A 116 -6.60 -12.96 13.94
CA ASN A 116 -6.96 -11.56 14.13
C ASN A 116 -7.06 -11.24 15.61
N VAL A 117 -6.16 -10.37 16.10
CA VAL A 117 -6.18 -9.90 17.48
C VAL A 117 -6.56 -8.42 17.49
N PRO A 118 -7.79 -8.06 17.91
CA PRO A 118 -8.22 -6.67 17.95
C PRO A 118 -7.49 -5.92 19.06
N PHE A 119 -6.74 -4.89 18.69
CA PHE A 119 -6.08 -3.99 19.64
C PHE A 119 -6.93 -2.74 19.86
N ASN A 120 -7.31 -2.48 21.11
CA ASN A 120 -8.07 -1.30 21.49
C ASN A 120 -7.53 -0.71 22.81
N PHE A 121 -8.13 0.38 23.27
CA PHE A 121 -7.68 1.08 24.48
C PHE A 121 -7.66 0.20 25.75
N TYR A 122 -8.50 -0.83 25.80
CA TYR A 122 -8.62 -1.75 26.94
C TYR A 122 -7.77 -3.01 26.77
N THR A 123 -7.02 -3.17 25.68
CA THR A 123 -6.16 -4.33 25.48
C THR A 123 -4.94 -4.23 26.40
N THR A 124 -4.84 -5.17 27.35
CA THR A 124 -3.68 -5.28 28.25
C THR A 124 -2.64 -6.26 27.69
N SER A 125 -1.42 -6.21 28.22
CA SER A 125 -0.36 -7.14 27.84
C SER A 125 -0.71 -8.60 28.12
N GLU A 126 -1.50 -8.87 29.16
CA GLU A 126 -1.96 -10.21 29.53
C GLU A 126 -2.87 -10.83 28.46
N MET A 127 -3.64 -10.02 27.73
CA MET A 127 -4.50 -10.50 26.63
C MET A 127 -3.70 -10.90 25.38
N LEU A 128 -2.40 -10.59 25.32
CA LEU A 128 -1.53 -10.87 24.18
C LEU A 128 -0.52 -12.01 24.40
N GLN A 129 -0.41 -12.52 25.64
CA GLN A 129 0.53 -13.58 26.03
C GLN A 129 -0.09 -14.97 25.90
#